data_AF-A0A1T1ZX56-F1
#
_entry.id   AF-A0A1T1ZX56-F1
#
_cell.length_a   1.000
_cell.length_b   1.000
_cell.length_c   1.000
_cell.angle_alpha   90.00
_cell.angle_beta   90.00
_cell.angle_gamma   90.00
#
_symmetry.space_group_name_H-M   'P 1'
#
loop_
_entity.id
_entity.type
_entity.pdbx_description
1 polymer ?
#
loop_
_entity_poly.entity_id
_entity_poly.type
_entity_poly.pdbx_seq_one_letter_code
_entity_poly.pdbx_strand_id
1 'polypeptide(L)'
;YAPFRNLLRDHILKTWPLGPGDDLMGEPVLTRHLHSVLTASREYGIDSRRLRKLLVTAGVVRAVEQGRSDAWELFTPEEAEPVLSRLETLVSATDLQDALLISRTHFESLRKDGYFAPTLEGPEH
;
A
#
# COMPACT_ATOMS: atom_id res chain seq x y z
N TYR A 1 -4.44 20.91 -31.99
CA TYR A 1 -4.99 19.87 -31.10
C TYR A 1 -3.97 19.27 -30.13
N ALA A 2 -2.69 19.06 -30.52
CA ALA A 2 -1.66 18.51 -29.62
C ALA A 2 -1.41 19.25 -28.28
N PRO A 3 -1.40 20.61 -28.21
CA PRO A 3 -1.07 21.30 -26.96
C PRO A 3 -2.10 21.07 -25.84
N PHE A 4 -3.39 21.05 -26.20
CA PHE A 4 -4.48 20.78 -25.27
C PHE A 4 -4.45 19.33 -24.76
N ARG A 5 -4.11 18.38 -25.66
CA ARG A 5 -3.98 16.97 -25.31
C ARG A 5 -2.86 16.75 -24.28
N ASN A 6 -1.72 17.40 -24.47
CA ASN A 6 -0.59 17.30 -23.55
C ASN A 6 -0.92 17.91 -22.18
N LEU A 7 -1.54 19.09 -22.16
CA LEU A 7 -1.96 19.73 -20.91
C LEU A 7 -2.94 18.86 -20.12
N LEU A 8 -3.92 18.26 -20.81
CA LEU A 8 -4.91 17.38 -20.19
C LEU A 8 -4.26 16.08 -19.68
N ARG A 9 -3.32 15.52 -20.45
CA ARG A 9 -2.52 14.35 -20.04
C ARG A 9 -1.76 14.62 -18.76
N ASP A 10 -1.01 15.73 -18.71
CA ASP A 10 -0.22 16.13 -17.54
C ASP A 10 -1.11 16.35 -16.31
N HIS A 11 -2.29 16.93 -16.50
CA HIS A 11 -3.23 17.15 -15.41
C HIS A 11 -3.79 15.83 -14.86
N ILE A 12 -4.17 14.90 -15.75
CA ILE A 12 -4.69 13.59 -15.34
C ILE A 12 -3.60 12.79 -14.60
N LEU A 13 -2.37 12.74 -15.12
CA LEU A 13 -1.26 12.06 -14.46
C LEU A 13 -0.95 12.60 -13.06
N LYS A 14 -1.18 13.89 -12.82
CA LYS A 14 -0.97 14.55 -11.52
C LYS A 14 -2.16 14.46 -10.56
N THR A 15 -3.32 14.00 -11.01
CA THR A 15 -4.55 14.05 -10.20
C THR A 15 -5.15 12.66 -9.99
N TRP A 16 -4.86 11.70 -10.86
CA TRP A 16 -5.46 10.36 -10.83
C TRP A 16 -4.42 9.29 -10.47
N PRO A 17 -4.82 8.22 -9.76
CA PRO A 17 -3.93 7.11 -9.39
C PRO A 17 -3.69 6.16 -10.57
N LEU A 18 -3.08 6.68 -11.64
CA LEU A 18 -2.69 5.88 -12.81
C LEU A 18 -1.31 5.27 -12.60
N GLY A 19 -1.13 4.04 -13.07
CA GLY A 19 0.17 3.36 -13.03
C GLY A 19 0.40 2.40 -14.19
N PRO A 20 1.48 1.61 -14.12
CA PRO A 20 1.82 0.62 -15.14
C PRO A 20 0.63 -0.28 -15.48
N GLY A 21 0.26 -0.30 -16.76
CA GLY A 21 -0.88 -1.07 -17.28
C GLY A 21 -2.13 -0.24 -17.61
N ASP A 22 -2.19 1.02 -17.17
CA ASP A 22 -3.26 1.94 -17.58
C ASP A 22 -2.93 2.59 -18.93
N ASP A 23 -3.92 2.68 -19.82
CA ASP A 23 -3.82 3.44 -21.07
C ASP A 23 -4.38 4.84 -20.88
N LEU A 24 -3.55 5.86 -21.12
CA LEU A 24 -3.98 7.24 -21.14
C LEU A 24 -3.92 7.76 -22.57
N MET A 25 -5.09 7.92 -23.20
CA MET A 25 -5.21 8.50 -24.54
C MET A 25 -4.41 7.76 -25.65
N GLY A 26 -4.29 6.44 -25.56
CA GLY A 26 -3.55 5.59 -26.51
C GLY A 26 -2.06 5.51 -26.25
N GLU A 27 -1.59 6.06 -25.12
CA GLU A 27 -0.21 5.93 -24.66
C GLU A 27 -0.19 5.28 -23.28
N PRO A 28 0.53 4.15 -23.12
CA PRO A 28 0.59 3.45 -21.85
C PRO A 28 1.27 4.33 -20.79
N VAL A 29 0.71 4.32 -19.59
CA VAL A 29 1.34 4.93 -18.42
C VAL A 29 2.46 4.01 -17.96
N LEU A 30 3.70 4.47 -18.05
CA LEU A 30 4.88 3.68 -17.69
C LEU A 30 5.28 3.84 -16.22
N THR A 31 4.90 4.95 -15.59
CA THR A 31 5.30 5.31 -14.23
C THR A 31 4.11 5.74 -13.39
N ARG A 32 3.99 5.19 -12.18
CA ARG A 32 2.97 5.56 -11.20
C ARG A 32 3.45 6.78 -10.42
N HIS A 33 2.67 7.85 -10.45
CA HIS A 33 2.97 9.09 -9.73
C HIS A 33 2.09 9.27 -8.48
N LEU A 34 0.92 8.64 -8.47
CA LEU A 34 -0.03 8.66 -7.35
C LEU A 34 -0.49 7.25 -7.07
N HIS A 35 -0.55 6.91 -5.79
CA HIS A 35 -1.23 5.73 -5.32
C HIS A 35 -2.56 6.12 -4.70
N SER A 36 -3.54 5.24 -4.84
CA SER A 36 -4.60 5.15 -3.86
C SER A 36 -4.28 4.04 -2.87
N VAL A 37 -4.93 4.03 -1.72
CA VAL A 37 -4.82 2.92 -0.76
C VAL A 37 -5.07 1.57 -1.44
N LEU A 38 -6.01 1.51 -2.39
CA LEU A 38 -6.32 0.30 -3.16
C LEU A 38 -5.20 -0.10 -4.13
N THR A 39 -4.63 0.84 -4.88
CA THR A 39 -3.56 0.50 -5.84
C THR A 39 -2.28 0.11 -5.12
N ALA A 40 -1.93 0.80 -4.04
CA ALA A 40 -0.80 0.41 -3.19
C ALA A 40 -1.04 -0.94 -2.50
N SER A 41 -2.24 -1.21 -2.00
CA SER A 41 -2.60 -2.52 -1.42
C SER A 41 -2.32 -3.66 -2.40
N ARG A 42 -2.68 -3.50 -3.67
CA ARG A 42 -2.45 -4.50 -4.72
C ARG A 42 -0.97 -4.66 -5.07
N GLU A 43 -0.24 -3.57 -5.11
CA GLU A 43 1.18 -3.56 -5.48
C GLU A 43 2.07 -4.17 -4.39
N TYR A 44 1.83 -3.81 -3.14
CA TYR A 44 2.59 -4.32 -2.00
C TYR A 44 2.03 -5.64 -1.45
N GLY A 45 0.90 -6.14 -1.97
CA GLY A 45 0.27 -7.38 -1.52
C GLY A 45 -0.29 -7.32 -0.09
N ILE A 46 -0.59 -6.13 0.42
CA ILE A 46 -1.06 -5.92 1.80
C ILE A 46 -2.56 -5.64 1.77
N ASP A 47 -3.33 -6.22 2.70
CA ASP A 47 -4.75 -5.90 2.87
C ASP A 47 -5.00 -4.39 2.98
N SER A 48 -5.98 -3.87 2.24
CA SER A 48 -6.20 -2.43 2.11
C SER A 48 -6.56 -1.75 3.44
N ARG A 49 -7.27 -2.45 4.34
CA ARG A 49 -7.60 -1.89 5.67
C ARG A 49 -6.36 -1.79 6.53
N ARG A 50 -5.47 -2.79 6.48
CA ARG A 50 -4.20 -2.77 7.19
C ARG A 50 -3.30 -1.67 6.67
N LEU A 51 -3.14 -1.58 5.34
CA LEU A 51 -2.35 -0.53 4.71
C LEU A 51 -2.88 0.86 5.07
N ARG A 52 -4.20 1.05 5.03
CA ARG A 52 -4.81 2.33 5.43
C ARG A 52 -4.48 2.70 6.87
N LYS A 53 -4.58 1.78 7.81
CA LYS A 53 -4.24 2.06 9.22
C LYS A 53 -2.80 2.53 9.35
N LEU A 54 -1.86 1.86 8.67
CA LEU A 54 -0.45 2.24 8.71
C LEU A 54 -0.21 3.64 8.14
N LEU A 55 -0.85 3.94 7.00
CA LEU A 55 -0.77 5.26 6.37
C LEU A 55 -1.44 6.36 7.21
N VAL A 56 -2.52 6.04 7.93
CA VAL A 56 -3.17 6.98 8.88
C VAL A 56 -2.27 7.27 10.07
N THR A 57 -1.66 6.24 10.66
CA THR A 57 -0.71 6.41 11.78
C THR A 57 0.50 7.25 11.37
N ALA A 58 0.93 7.12 10.11
CA ALA A 58 2.00 7.94 9.54
C ALA A 58 1.54 9.35 9.11
N GLY A 59 0.24 9.66 9.19
CA GLY A 59 -0.31 10.96 8.78
C GLY A 59 -0.37 11.19 7.27
N VAL A 60 -0.18 10.13 6.46
CA VAL A 60 -0.14 10.19 4.99
C VAL A 60 -1.55 10.25 4.40
N VAL A 61 -2.50 9.50 4.98
CA VAL A 61 -3.89 9.45 4.52
C VAL A 61 -4.88 9.62 5.67
N ARG A 62 -6.12 9.96 5.35
CA ARG A 62 -7.19 10.07 6.35
C ARG A 62 -7.82 8.71 6.67
N ALA A 63 -8.33 8.58 7.90
CA ALA A 63 -9.10 7.42 8.32
C ALA A 63 -10.39 7.27 7.49
N VAL A 64 -10.94 6.05 7.42
CA VAL A 64 -12.16 5.72 6.65
C VAL A 64 -13.30 6.69 6.94
N GLU A 65 -13.47 7.04 8.22
CA GLU A 65 -14.54 7.90 8.70
C GLU A 65 -14.42 9.37 8.27
N GLN A 66 -13.22 9.82 7.87
CA GLN A 66 -12.91 11.24 7.62
C GLN A 66 -12.35 11.49 6.21
N GLY A 67 -11.97 10.42 5.52
CA GLY A 67 -11.35 10.43 4.20
C GLY A 67 -12.29 9.94 3.10
N ARG A 68 -11.71 9.73 1.93
CA ARG A 68 -12.36 9.09 0.79
C ARG A 68 -12.27 7.58 0.90
N SER A 69 -12.91 6.89 -0.04
CA SER A 69 -12.78 5.44 -0.20
C SER A 69 -11.35 5.06 -0.58
N ASP A 70 -10.95 3.81 -0.34
CA ASP A 70 -9.59 3.35 -0.60
C ASP A 70 -9.14 3.54 -2.06
N ALA A 71 -10.08 3.60 -3.01
CA ALA A 71 -9.80 3.86 -4.42
C ALA A 71 -9.46 5.34 -4.74
N TRP A 72 -9.87 6.26 -3.86
CA TRP A 72 -9.79 7.72 -4.07
C TRP A 72 -9.06 8.47 -2.97
N GLU A 73 -8.63 7.79 -1.91
CA GLU A 73 -7.71 8.33 -0.93
C GLU A 73 -6.30 8.24 -1.53
N LEU A 74 -5.87 9.36 -2.12
CA LEU A 74 -4.65 9.44 -2.90
C LEU A 74 -3.48 9.96 -2.08
N PHE A 75 -2.30 9.44 -2.35
CA PHE A 75 -1.03 9.89 -1.78
C PHE A 75 0.09 9.65 -2.79
N THR A 76 1.20 10.36 -2.62
CA THR A 76 2.40 10.18 -3.43
C THR A 76 3.29 9.08 -2.84
N PRO A 77 4.01 8.29 -3.67
CA PRO A 77 4.95 7.30 -3.17
C PRO A 77 5.93 7.88 -2.13
N GLU A 78 6.39 9.11 -2.34
CA GLU A 78 7.34 9.80 -1.49
C GLU A 78 6.80 10.07 -0.08
N GLU A 79 5.51 10.39 0.05
CA GLU A 79 4.86 10.56 1.35
C GLU A 79 4.74 9.25 2.12
N ALA A 80 4.55 8.13 1.40
CA ALA A 80 4.39 6.81 1.99
C ALA A 80 5.72 6.05 2.17
N GLU A 81 6.82 6.51 1.57
CA GLU A 81 8.15 5.89 1.61
C GLU A 81 8.60 5.49 3.04
N PRO A 82 8.43 6.31 4.09
CA PRO A 82 8.84 5.93 5.45
C PRO A 82 8.07 4.73 6.01
N VAL A 83 6.87 4.46 5.49
CA VAL A 83 6.01 3.34 5.87
C VAL A 83 6.25 2.14 4.97
N LEU A 84 6.34 2.38 3.66
CA LEU A 84 6.48 1.35 2.64
C LEU A 84 7.85 0.67 2.70
N SER A 85 8.93 1.43 2.88
CA SER A 85 10.28 0.87 3.07
C SER A 85 10.38 -0.08 4.27
N ARG A 86 9.63 0.19 5.34
CA ARG A 86 9.52 -0.72 6.49
C ARG A 86 8.78 -1.99 6.12
N LEU A 87 7.73 -1.90 5.31
CA LEU A 87 6.94 -3.06 4.88
C LEU A 87 7.72 -4.01 3.96
N GLU A 88 8.59 -3.49 3.09
CA GLU A 88 9.45 -4.34 2.24
C GLU A 88 10.38 -5.25 3.05
N THR A 89 10.76 -4.83 4.26
CA THR A 89 11.59 -5.65 5.17
C THR A 89 10.80 -6.62 6.04
N LEU A 90 9.46 -6.52 6.01
CA LEU A 90 8.59 -7.33 6.87
C LEU A 90 8.03 -8.51 6.11
N VAL A 91 8.36 -9.71 6.60
CA VAL A 91 7.78 -10.97 6.11
C VAL A 91 6.43 -11.20 6.78
N SER A 92 5.43 -11.63 6.02
CA SER A 92 4.11 -11.93 6.61
C SER A 92 4.20 -13.14 7.55
N ALA A 93 3.31 -13.23 8.53
CA ALA A 93 3.30 -14.38 9.45
C ALA A 93 3.10 -15.72 8.73
N THR A 94 2.38 -15.71 7.60
CA THR A 94 2.17 -16.89 6.75
C THR A 94 3.43 -17.25 5.99
N ASP A 95 4.10 -16.28 5.37
CA ASP A 95 5.36 -16.52 4.66
C ASP A 95 6.45 -17.01 5.62
N LEU A 96 6.43 -16.52 6.87
CA LEU A 96 7.37 -16.95 7.92
C LEU A 96 7.04 -18.37 8.41
N GLN A 97 5.76 -18.72 8.51
CA GLN A 97 5.32 -20.09 8.76
C GLN A 97 5.78 -21.06 7.67
N ASP A 98 5.60 -20.67 6.40
CA ASP A 98 5.99 -21.48 5.25
C ASP A 98 7.51 -21.61 5.12
N ALA A 99 8.25 -20.50 5.32
CA ALA A 99 9.71 -20.50 5.28
C ALA A 99 10.34 -21.35 6.39
N LEU A 100 9.71 -21.40 7.57
CA LEU A 100 10.18 -22.21 8.69
C LEU A 100 9.52 -23.60 8.76
N LEU A 101 8.59 -23.91 7.83
CA LEU A 101 7.79 -25.14 7.82
C LEU A 101 7.08 -25.41 9.16
N ILE A 102 6.61 -24.35 9.83
CA ILE A 102 5.94 -24.43 11.13
C ILE A 102 4.44 -24.19 11.00
N SER A 103 3.65 -24.91 11.80
CA SER A 103 2.20 -24.70 11.85
C SER A 103 1.86 -23.40 12.58
N ARG A 104 0.67 -22.86 12.32
CA ARG A 104 0.13 -21.68 13.01
C ARG A 104 0.22 -21.78 14.53
N THR A 105 -0.10 -22.95 15.09
CA THR A 105 -0.04 -23.18 16.54
C THR A 105 1.39 -23.02 17.08
N HIS A 106 2.38 -23.50 16.34
CA HIS A 106 3.79 -23.38 16.71
C HIS A 106 4.28 -21.93 16.57
N PHE A 107 3.87 -21.25 15.51
CA PHE A 107 4.15 -19.83 15.32
C PHE A 107 3.56 -18.96 16.45
N GLU A 108 2.33 -19.22 16.88
CA GLU A 108 1.71 -18.52 18.03
C GLU A 108 2.44 -18.80 19.34
N SER A 109 2.94 -20.03 19.55
CA SER A 109 3.76 -20.33 20.74
C SER A 109 5.05 -19.51 20.73
N LEU A 110 5.76 -19.46 19.59
CA LEU A 110 6.98 -18.67 19.44
C LEU A 110 6.72 -17.17 19.57
N ARG A 111 5.57 -16.68 19.11
CA ARG A 111 5.12 -15.30 19.33
C ARG A 111 4.89 -15.02 20.81
N LYS A 112 4.19 -15.93 21.51
CA LYS A 112 3.89 -15.83 22.95
C LYS A 112 5.16 -15.86 23.81
N ASP A 113 6.14 -16.65 23.40
CA ASP A 113 7.44 -16.78 24.08
C ASP A 113 8.41 -15.63 23.72
N GLY A 114 7.98 -14.68 22.86
CA GLY A 114 8.71 -13.45 22.55
C GLY A 114 9.71 -13.55 21.39
N TYR A 115 9.80 -14.69 20.72
CA TYR A 115 10.73 -14.88 19.59
C TYR A 115 10.26 -14.19 18.30
N PHE A 116 8.95 -13.98 18.13
CA PHE A 116 8.35 -13.27 16.98
C PHE A 116 7.51 -12.07 17.42
N ALA A 117 8.15 -11.06 18.01
CA ALA A 117 7.46 -9.83 18.37
C ALA A 117 6.90 -9.11 17.12
N PRO A 118 5.62 -8.72 17.10
CA PRO A 118 5.05 -8.00 15.97
C PRO A 118 5.71 -6.62 15.85
N THR A 119 6.33 -6.33 14.70
CA THR A 119 6.93 -5.01 14.43
C THR A 119 5.87 -3.93 14.13
N LEU A 120 4.68 -4.35 13.70
CA LEU A 120 3.52 -3.50 13.49
C LEU A 120 2.36 -4.05 14.31
N GLU A 121 1.80 -3.24 15.21
CA GLU A 121 0.59 -3.59 15.95
C GLU A 121 -0.57 -3.77 14.96
N GLY A 122 -0.92 -5.03 14.69
CA GLY A 122 -2.20 -5.39 14.07
C GLY A 122 -3.30 -5.40 15.13
N PRO A 123 -4.58 -5.23 14.74
CA PRO A 123 -5.67 -5.37 15.69
C PRO A 123 -5.62 -6.78 16.27
N GLU A 124 -5.63 -6.85 17.60
CA GLU A 124 -5.71 -8.10 18.35
C GLU A 124 -6.94 -8.89 17.86
N HIS A 125 -6.71 -10.14 17.48
CA HIS A 125 -7.72 -11.18 17.40
C HIS A 125 -7.29 -12.32 18.30
#